data_AF-A0A1J4ZXT9-F1
#
_entry.id   AF-A0A1J4ZXT9-F1
#
_cell.length_a   1.000
_cell.length_b   1.000
_cell.length_c   1.000
_cell.angle_alpha   90.00
_cell.angle_beta   90.00
_cell.angle_gamma   90.00
#
_symmetry.space_group_name_H-M   'P 1'
#
loop_
_entity.id
_entity.type
_entity.pdbx_description
1 polymer ?
#
loop_
_entity_poly.entity_id
_entity_poly.type
_entity_poly.pdbx_seq_one_letter_code
_entity_poly.pdbx_strand_id
1 'polypeptide(L)'
;MTGELLEIAYRLRHHRLGDWGLDRWGVTLAWGAAALILLAWVFRGRPVVPPSHRTLLALLVLIGLALLGLREGGAARSYVAFTPEEGLASPVGQALDPADKILIHATGRFEVAGKTRFFANLLAYWRSFATREHAVMAIIHDTRFLVGRMPEADRGMWYIFFKPADIQQITAGQVTFGRERRPGLRVTCRHLPETSGDKKRRSRPRPTNVATYLSFKSDADRSLIWADLLADCVVQV
;
A
#
# COMPACT_ATOMS: atom_id res chain seq x y z
N MET A 1 -13.95 5.22 -4.21
CA MET A 1 -13.69 3.79 -3.94
C MET A 1 -13.82 3.59 -2.44
N THR A 2 -14.61 2.62 -2.01
CA THR A 2 -14.77 2.26 -0.59
C THR A 2 -13.50 1.56 -0.07
N GLY A 3 -13.30 1.56 1.25
CA GLY A 3 -12.15 0.89 1.88
C GLY A 3 -12.07 -0.61 1.58
N GLU A 4 -13.23 -1.28 1.48
CA GLU A 4 -13.34 -2.70 1.09
C GLU A 4 -12.77 -3.00 -0.29
N LEU A 5 -13.07 -2.16 -1.28
CA LEU A 5 -12.54 -2.35 -2.63
C LEU A 5 -11.02 -2.21 -2.67
N LEU A 6 -10.47 -1.26 -1.90
CA LEU A 6 -9.03 -1.07 -1.81
C LEU A 6 -8.34 -2.25 -1.12
N GLU A 7 -8.93 -2.79 -0.06
CA GLU A 7 -8.45 -4.01 0.58
C GLU A 7 -8.47 -5.20 -0.37
N ILE A 8 -9.58 -5.42 -1.10
CA ILE A 8 -9.68 -6.51 -2.09
C ILE A 8 -8.61 -6.33 -3.18
N ALA A 9 -8.46 -5.10 -3.70
CA ALA A 9 -7.44 -4.78 -4.69
C ALA A 9 -6.03 -5.12 -4.20
N TYR A 10 -5.73 -4.78 -2.93
CA TYR A 10 -4.45 -5.09 -2.30
C TYR A 10 -4.27 -6.60 -2.17
N ARG A 11 -5.26 -7.32 -1.63
CA ARG A 11 -5.18 -8.78 -1.44
C ARG A 11 -5.00 -9.51 -2.76
N LEU A 12 -5.72 -9.12 -3.82
CA LEU A 12 -5.56 -9.67 -5.17
C LEU A 12 -4.15 -9.44 -5.74
N ARG A 13 -3.58 -8.25 -5.54
CA ARG A 13 -2.23 -7.94 -6.02
C ARG A 13 -1.14 -8.66 -5.21
N HIS A 14 -1.34 -8.74 -3.90
CA HIS A 14 -0.31 -9.21 -2.97
C HIS A 14 -0.18 -10.74 -2.99
N HIS A 15 -1.30 -11.46 -3.12
CA HIS A 15 -1.29 -12.91 -3.19
C HIS A 15 -1.04 -13.39 -4.61
N ARG A 16 -0.25 -14.45 -4.74
CA ARG A 16 0.18 -15.00 -6.02
C ARG A 16 -0.24 -16.44 -6.21
N LEU A 17 -0.44 -16.80 -7.47
CA LEU A 17 -0.54 -18.18 -7.93
C LEU A 17 0.62 -18.39 -8.92
N GLY A 18 1.63 -19.15 -8.52
CA GLY A 18 2.93 -19.15 -9.22
C GLY A 18 3.62 -17.78 -9.14
N ASP A 19 4.14 -17.30 -10.26
CA ASP A 19 4.87 -16.02 -10.31
C ASP A 19 3.97 -14.79 -10.44
N TRP A 20 2.67 -14.99 -10.70
CA TRP A 20 1.74 -13.90 -11.02
C TRP A 20 0.79 -13.61 -9.85
N GLY A 21 0.52 -12.33 -9.62
CA GLY A 21 -0.53 -11.88 -8.69
C GLY A 21 -1.92 -12.33 -9.17
N LEU A 22 -2.83 -12.55 -8.22
CA LEU A 22 -4.22 -12.91 -8.54
C LEU A 22 -4.93 -11.83 -9.36
N ASP A 23 -4.56 -10.56 -9.18
CA ASP A 23 -5.01 -9.44 -10.01
C ASP A 23 -4.70 -9.68 -11.50
N ARG A 24 -3.46 -10.07 -11.81
CA ARG A 24 -3.01 -10.35 -13.17
C ARG A 24 -3.67 -11.60 -13.73
N TRP A 25 -3.79 -12.65 -12.92
CA TRP A 25 -4.53 -13.86 -13.32
C TRP A 25 -5.98 -13.53 -13.67
N GLY A 26 -6.69 -12.76 -12.85
CA GLY A 26 -8.07 -12.37 -13.10
C GLY A 26 -8.23 -11.62 -14.43
N VAL A 27 -7.35 -10.66 -14.69
CA VAL A 27 -7.32 -9.91 -15.96
C VAL A 27 -7.03 -10.85 -17.13
N THR A 28 -5.99 -11.69 -17.05
CA THR A 28 -5.62 -12.61 -18.14
C THR A 28 -6.71 -13.63 -18.43
N LEU A 29 -7.36 -14.19 -17.41
CA LEU A 29 -8.45 -15.14 -17.59
C LEU A 29 -9.68 -14.47 -18.24
N ALA A 30 -10.04 -13.26 -17.82
CA ALA A 30 -11.16 -12.53 -18.40
C ALA A 30 -10.93 -12.25 -19.90
N TRP A 31 -9.75 -11.71 -20.25
CA TRP A 31 -9.42 -11.43 -21.66
C TRP A 31 -9.19 -12.70 -22.48
N GLY A 32 -8.56 -13.72 -21.90
CA GLY A 32 -8.36 -15.02 -22.54
C GLY A 32 -9.68 -15.70 -22.87
N ALA A 33 -10.63 -15.72 -21.94
CA ALA A 33 -11.97 -16.27 -22.17
C ALA A 33 -12.73 -15.48 -23.25
N ALA A 34 -12.68 -14.14 -23.20
CA ALA A 34 -13.28 -13.29 -24.23
C ALA A 34 -12.69 -13.57 -25.62
N ALA A 35 -11.36 -13.69 -25.72
CA ALA A 35 -10.66 -14.01 -26.96
C ALA A 35 -11.04 -15.41 -27.48
N LEU A 36 -11.13 -16.42 -26.60
CA LEU A 36 -11.53 -17.78 -26.98
C LEU A 36 -12.97 -17.82 -27.53
N ILE A 37 -13.91 -17.07 -26.93
CA ILE A 37 -15.29 -16.97 -27.44
C ILE A 37 -15.29 -16.35 -28.84
N LEU A 38 -14.55 -15.26 -29.05
CA LEU A 38 -14.44 -14.61 -30.36
C LEU A 38 -13.77 -15.52 -31.40
N LEU A 39 -12.71 -16.21 -31.01
CA LEU A 39 -11.96 -17.11 -31.89
C LEU A 39 -12.81 -18.32 -32.30
N ALA A 40 -13.51 -18.95 -31.35
CA ALA A 40 -14.43 -20.04 -31.62
C ALA A 40 -15.57 -19.60 -32.55
N TRP A 41 -16.04 -18.36 -32.41
CA TRP A 41 -17.05 -17.79 -33.30
C TRP A 41 -16.51 -17.59 -34.73
N VAL A 42 -15.29 -17.07 -34.89
CA VAL A 42 -14.64 -16.89 -36.20
C VAL A 42 -14.44 -18.23 -36.90
N PHE A 43 -13.93 -19.25 -36.21
CA PHE A 43 -13.65 -20.56 -36.81
C PHE A 43 -14.91 -21.39 -37.14
N ARG A 44 -16.05 -21.13 -36.48
CA ARG A 44 -17.32 -21.84 -36.74
C ARG A 44 -18.13 -21.26 -37.91
N GLY A 45 -17.60 -20.32 -38.68
CA GLY A 45 -18.24 -19.85 -39.91
C GLY A 45 -19.38 -18.83 -39.73
N ARG A 46 -19.28 -17.94 -38.73
CA ARG A 46 -20.16 -16.77 -38.52
C ARG A 46 -21.68 -17.01 -38.51
N PRO A 47 -22.24 -17.94 -37.71
CA PRO A 47 -23.65 -17.84 -37.35
C PRO A 47 -23.89 -16.59 -36.48
N VAL A 48 -25.13 -16.07 -36.46
CA VAL A 48 -25.53 -14.97 -35.57
C VAL A 48 -25.14 -15.33 -34.13
N VAL A 49 -24.23 -14.55 -33.52
CA VAL A 49 -23.80 -14.78 -32.13
C VAL A 49 -25.04 -14.83 -31.24
N PRO A 50 -25.32 -15.95 -30.55
CA PRO A 50 -26.47 -16.05 -29.67
C PRO A 50 -26.44 -14.91 -28.65
N PRO A 51 -27.59 -14.31 -28.29
CA PRO A 51 -27.63 -13.21 -27.32
C PRO A 51 -26.88 -13.52 -26.01
N SER A 52 -26.92 -14.77 -25.54
CA SER A 52 -26.19 -15.25 -24.37
C SER A 52 -24.66 -15.13 -24.47
N HIS A 53 -24.10 -15.32 -25.66
CA HIS A 53 -22.65 -15.19 -25.86
C HIS A 53 -22.25 -13.71 -25.90
N ARG A 54 -23.12 -12.83 -26.42
CA ARG A 54 -22.89 -11.38 -26.39
C ARG A 54 -22.90 -10.84 -24.97
N THR A 55 -23.87 -11.25 -24.16
CA THR A 55 -23.94 -10.84 -22.75
C THR A 55 -22.75 -11.37 -21.95
N LEU A 56 -22.35 -12.63 -22.16
CA LEU A 56 -21.16 -13.20 -21.53
C LEU A 56 -19.88 -12.47 -21.94
N LEU A 57 -19.69 -12.20 -23.24
CA LEU A 57 -18.54 -11.45 -23.74
C LEU A 57 -18.49 -10.04 -23.14
N ALA A 58 -19.62 -9.33 -23.15
CA ALA A 58 -19.71 -8.00 -22.54
C ALA A 58 -19.36 -8.05 -21.05
N LEU A 59 -19.87 -9.04 -20.31
CA LEU A 59 -19.55 -9.22 -18.90
C LEU A 59 -18.05 -9.49 -18.66
N LEU A 60 -17.43 -10.37 -19.46
CA LEU A 60 -16.00 -10.66 -19.35
C LEU A 60 -15.13 -9.43 -19.62
N VAL A 61 -15.47 -8.65 -20.64
CA VAL A 61 -14.78 -7.38 -20.95
C VAL A 61 -14.94 -6.38 -19.81
N LEU A 62 -16.17 -6.22 -19.28
CA LEU A 62 -16.43 -5.33 -18.14
C LEU A 62 -15.66 -5.77 -16.90
N ILE A 63 -15.59 -7.07 -16.60
CA ILE A 63 -14.79 -7.61 -15.49
C ILE A 63 -13.30 -7.32 -15.69
N GLY A 64 -12.76 -7.56 -16.89
CA GLY A 64 -11.36 -7.28 -17.22
C GLY A 64 -11.00 -5.81 -17.04
N LEU A 65 -11.85 -4.90 -17.52
CA LEU A 65 -11.70 -3.46 -17.34
C LEU A 65 -11.84 -3.04 -15.87
N ALA A 66 -12.80 -3.61 -15.14
CA ALA A 66 -13.02 -3.32 -13.73
C ALA A 66 -11.80 -3.73 -12.89
N LEU A 67 -11.20 -4.91 -13.15
CA LEU A 67 -10.00 -5.37 -12.46
C LEU A 67 -8.78 -4.48 -12.75
N LEU A 68 -8.62 -4.04 -14.00
CA LEU A 68 -7.58 -3.06 -14.37
C LEU A 68 -7.78 -1.73 -13.64
N GLY A 69 -9.01 -1.20 -13.65
CA GLY A 69 -9.35 0.02 -12.92
C GLY A 69 -9.14 -0.10 -11.42
N LEU A 70 -9.48 -1.27 -10.84
CA LEU A 70 -9.28 -1.58 -9.42
C LEU A 70 -7.78 -1.61 -9.06
N ARG A 71 -6.95 -2.20 -9.92
CA ARG A 71 -5.49 -2.27 -9.76
C ARG A 71 -4.85 -0.88 -9.79
N GLU A 72 -5.12 -0.10 -10.84
CA GLU A 72 -4.52 1.23 -11.02
C GLU A 72 -5.06 2.22 -10.00
N GLY A 73 -6.38 2.21 -9.77
CA GLY A 73 -7.04 3.05 -8.76
C GLY A 73 -6.62 2.70 -7.32
N GLY A 74 -6.37 1.41 -7.04
CA GLY A 74 -5.82 0.96 -5.77
C GLY A 74 -4.38 1.41 -5.58
N ALA A 75 -3.52 1.24 -6.59
CA ALA A 75 -2.13 1.68 -6.56
C ALA A 75 -2.00 3.20 -6.38
N ALA A 76 -2.81 3.98 -7.10
CA ALA A 76 -2.83 5.44 -6.99
C ALA A 76 -3.22 5.95 -5.60
N ARG A 77 -3.96 5.14 -4.83
CA ARG A 77 -4.39 5.45 -3.46
C ARG A 77 -3.58 4.72 -2.39
N SER A 78 -2.48 4.05 -2.76
CA SER A 78 -1.72 3.21 -1.82
C SER A 78 -2.60 2.18 -1.08
N TYR A 79 -3.69 1.74 -1.71
CA TYR A 79 -4.65 0.78 -1.17
C TYR A 79 -5.29 1.14 0.18
N VAL A 80 -5.27 2.42 0.56
CA VAL A 80 -5.95 2.96 1.74
C VAL A 80 -6.73 4.19 1.38
N ALA A 81 -7.82 4.47 2.09
CA ALA A 81 -8.46 5.78 2.04
C ALA A 81 -7.99 6.60 3.24
N PHE A 82 -7.53 7.82 3.00
CA PHE A 82 -7.15 8.75 4.04
C PHE A 82 -8.02 10.00 3.95
N THR A 83 -8.66 10.36 5.06
CA THR A 83 -9.47 11.57 5.19
C THR A 83 -8.78 12.47 6.21
N PRO A 84 -8.19 13.60 5.81
CA PRO A 84 -7.62 14.58 6.74
C PRO A 84 -8.65 15.06 7.75
N GLU A 85 -8.24 15.28 8.99
CA GLU A 85 -9.04 15.96 10.01
C GLU A 85 -8.54 17.40 10.13
N GLU A 86 -9.21 18.31 9.44
CA GLU A 86 -8.87 19.73 9.47
C GLU A 86 -9.19 20.34 10.85
N GLY A 87 -8.32 21.22 11.33
CA GLY A 87 -8.50 21.92 12.61
C GLY A 87 -8.14 21.10 13.85
N LEU A 88 -7.69 19.85 13.71
CA LEU A 88 -7.14 19.11 14.83
C LEU A 88 -5.81 19.75 15.27
N ALA A 89 -5.76 20.22 16.52
CA ALA A 89 -4.57 20.85 17.07
C ALA A 89 -3.41 19.83 17.16
N SER A 90 -2.26 20.20 16.60
CA SER A 90 -1.03 19.44 16.76
C SER A 90 -0.65 19.37 18.24
N PRO A 91 -0.29 18.19 18.77
CA PRO A 91 0.21 18.08 20.12
C PRO A 91 1.56 18.79 20.25
N VAL A 92 1.93 19.15 21.48
CA VAL A 92 3.28 19.65 21.78
C VAL A 92 4.29 18.54 21.48
N GLY A 93 5.38 18.87 20.78
CA GLY A 93 6.44 17.91 20.48
C GLY A 93 7.02 17.33 21.77
N GLN A 94 6.96 16.01 21.91
CA GLN A 94 7.46 15.28 23.06
C GLN A 94 8.11 13.98 22.61
N ALA A 95 9.41 13.86 22.87
CA ALA A 95 10.18 12.66 22.57
C ALA A 95 9.65 11.45 23.36
N LEU A 96 9.44 10.34 22.65
CA LEU A 96 9.16 9.04 23.24
C LEU A 96 10.45 8.40 23.78
N ASP A 97 10.37 7.60 24.85
CA ASP A 97 11.52 6.86 25.36
C ASP A 97 11.96 5.78 24.33
N PRO A 98 13.26 5.60 24.06
CA PRO A 98 13.74 4.55 23.14
C PRO A 98 13.39 3.11 23.53
N ALA A 99 13.00 2.87 24.79
CA ALA A 99 12.49 1.60 25.28
C ALA A 99 11.01 1.38 24.92
N ASP A 100 10.25 2.45 24.68
CA ASP A 100 8.82 2.37 24.39
C ASP A 100 8.56 1.72 23.03
N LYS A 101 7.52 0.90 23.00
CA LYS A 101 7.02 0.24 21.79
C LYS A 101 5.53 0.43 21.72
N ILE A 102 5.08 1.16 20.70
CA ILE A 102 3.66 1.42 20.49
C ILE A 102 3.20 0.58 19.30
N LEU A 103 2.12 -0.18 19.50
CA LEU A 103 1.53 -1.01 18.46
C LEU A 103 0.73 -0.15 17.49
N ILE A 104 1.01 -0.27 16.20
CA ILE A 104 0.37 0.51 15.14
C ILE A 104 0.03 -0.38 13.95
N HIS A 105 -0.76 0.15 13.03
CA HIS A 105 -0.85 -0.37 11.67
C HIS A 105 -0.17 0.58 10.70
N ALA A 106 0.57 0.05 9.74
CA ALA A 106 1.33 0.85 8.80
C ALA A 106 1.09 0.43 7.34
N THR A 107 0.97 1.43 6.47
CA THR A 107 0.86 1.28 5.02
C THR A 107 1.93 2.15 4.37
N GLY A 108 2.77 1.55 3.53
CA GLY A 108 3.88 2.26 2.90
C GLY A 108 4.86 1.34 2.22
N ARG A 109 6.02 1.89 1.85
CA ARG A 109 7.15 1.12 1.34
C ARG A 109 8.03 0.73 2.51
N PHE A 110 8.11 -0.58 2.76
CA PHE A 110 9.01 -1.17 3.74
C PHE A 110 10.27 -1.67 3.05
N GLU A 111 11.34 -1.75 3.82
CA GLU A 111 12.66 -2.14 3.36
C GLU A 111 13.28 -3.19 4.29
N VAL A 112 14.01 -4.13 3.70
CA VAL A 112 14.85 -5.10 4.43
C VAL A 112 15.99 -5.56 3.52
N ALA A 113 17.23 -5.48 4.01
CA ALA A 113 18.42 -5.96 3.29
C ALA A 113 18.48 -5.52 1.80
N GLY A 114 18.24 -4.24 1.53
CA GLY A 114 18.26 -3.66 0.17
C GLY A 114 17.06 -4.01 -0.71
N LYS A 115 16.06 -4.72 -0.19
CA LYS A 115 14.79 -4.99 -0.88
C LYS A 115 13.74 -4.00 -0.39
N THR A 116 13.02 -3.40 -1.32
CA THR A 116 11.89 -2.52 -1.01
C THR A 116 10.58 -3.15 -1.49
N ARG A 117 9.55 -3.12 -0.64
CA ARG A 117 8.23 -3.68 -0.94
C ARG A 117 7.13 -2.82 -0.36
N PHE A 118 6.05 -2.64 -1.12
CA PHE A 118 4.87 -1.95 -0.63
C PHE A 118 3.96 -2.92 0.12
N PHE A 119 3.51 -2.53 1.31
CA PHE A 119 2.51 -3.26 2.07
C PHE A 119 1.43 -2.31 2.61
N ALA A 120 0.21 -2.84 2.76
CA ALA A 120 -0.92 -2.11 3.30
C ALA A 120 -1.41 -2.74 4.61
N ASN A 121 -1.69 -1.86 5.58
CA ASN A 121 -2.29 -2.16 6.87
C ASN A 121 -1.57 -3.25 7.69
N LEU A 122 -0.23 -3.32 7.62
CA LEU A 122 0.54 -4.27 8.42
C LEU A 122 0.52 -3.89 9.89
N LEU A 123 0.28 -4.86 10.76
CA LEU A 123 0.51 -4.70 12.18
C LEU A 123 2.03 -4.54 12.43
N ALA A 124 2.40 -3.48 13.13
CA ALA A 124 3.77 -3.07 13.31
C ALA A 124 3.99 -2.43 14.69
N TYR A 125 5.26 -2.25 15.05
CA TYR A 125 5.67 -1.49 16.22
C TYR A 125 6.34 -0.20 15.80
N TRP A 126 5.90 0.92 16.37
CA TRP A 126 6.66 2.17 16.38
C TRP A 126 7.77 2.08 17.43
N ARG A 127 8.95 2.57 17.08
CA ARG A 127 10.06 2.76 18.01
C ARG A 127 10.85 4.00 17.65
N SER A 128 11.13 4.82 18.65
CA SER A 128 12.09 5.93 18.57
C SER A 128 13.46 5.43 19.01
N PHE A 129 14.54 5.90 18.39
CA PHE A 129 15.91 5.59 18.81
C PHE A 129 16.55 6.79 19.52
N ALA A 130 17.64 6.56 20.25
CA ALA A 130 18.40 7.63 20.89
C ALA A 130 18.94 8.66 19.89
N THR A 131 19.15 8.26 18.63
CA THR A 131 19.54 9.13 17.51
C THR A 131 18.40 9.97 16.96
N ARG A 132 17.18 9.86 17.52
CA ARG A 132 15.93 10.45 17.01
C ARG A 132 15.53 9.98 15.62
N GLU A 133 16.11 8.89 15.14
CA GLU A 133 15.52 8.13 14.05
C GLU A 133 14.33 7.35 14.60
N HIS A 134 13.28 7.19 13.79
CA HIS A 134 12.15 6.35 14.15
C HIS A 134 12.03 5.18 13.19
N ALA A 135 11.62 4.03 13.71
CA ALA A 135 11.34 2.87 12.90
C ALA A 135 9.92 2.35 13.12
N VAL A 136 9.32 1.92 12.02
CA VAL A 136 8.14 1.05 12.01
C VAL A 136 8.61 -0.34 11.65
N MET A 137 8.39 -1.30 12.55
CA MET A 137 8.85 -2.68 12.41
C MET A 137 7.65 -3.61 12.30
N ALA A 138 7.50 -4.29 11.17
CA ALA A 138 6.44 -5.27 10.95
C ALA A 138 7.03 -6.67 10.78
N ILE A 139 6.36 -7.68 11.37
CA ILE A 139 6.60 -9.09 11.07
C ILE A 139 5.48 -9.56 10.15
N ILE A 140 5.86 -10.10 8.99
CA ILE A 140 4.90 -10.63 8.03
C ILE A 140 4.92 -12.16 8.10
N HIS A 141 3.75 -12.72 8.40
CA HIS A 141 3.50 -14.15 8.47
C HIS A 141 2.92 -14.68 7.15
N ASP A 142 2.96 -16.00 6.96
CA ASP A 142 2.34 -16.63 5.79
C ASP A 142 0.82 -16.39 5.79
N THR A 143 0.31 -15.91 4.66
CA THR A 143 -1.12 -15.62 4.49
C THR A 143 -1.62 -16.17 3.16
N ARG A 144 -2.93 -16.44 3.12
CA ARG A 144 -3.63 -16.96 1.95
C ARG A 144 -4.87 -16.13 1.66
N PHE A 145 -5.16 -15.97 0.37
CA PHE A 145 -6.37 -15.31 -0.08
C PHE A 145 -6.85 -15.98 -1.36
N LEU A 146 -8.09 -16.48 -1.35
CA LEU A 146 -8.63 -17.34 -2.40
C LEU A 146 -7.67 -18.53 -2.65
N VAL A 147 -7.21 -18.70 -3.89
CA VAL A 147 -6.25 -19.73 -4.30
C VAL A 147 -4.79 -19.27 -4.22
N GLY A 148 -4.55 -17.99 -3.92
CA GLY A 148 -3.21 -17.41 -3.89
C GLY A 148 -2.56 -17.47 -2.50
N ARG A 149 -1.23 -17.54 -2.50
CA ARG A 149 -0.39 -17.46 -1.29
C ARG A 149 0.49 -16.22 -1.34
N MET A 150 0.86 -15.72 -0.17
CA MET A 150 1.87 -14.67 -0.08
C MET A 150 3.23 -15.20 -0.58
N PRO A 151 4.01 -14.41 -1.34
CA PRO A 151 5.36 -14.82 -1.76
C PRO A 151 6.25 -15.12 -0.56
N GLU A 152 7.06 -16.18 -0.62
CA GLU A 152 7.96 -16.53 0.48
C GLU A 152 8.99 -15.42 0.75
N ALA A 153 9.41 -14.72 -0.30
CA ALA A 153 10.32 -13.59 -0.23
C ALA A 153 9.76 -12.37 0.55
N ASP A 154 8.44 -12.31 0.76
CA ASP A 154 7.79 -11.24 1.51
C ASP A 154 7.67 -11.61 3.02
N ARG A 155 8.03 -12.83 3.45
CA ARG A 155 7.99 -13.25 4.86
C ARG A 155 9.14 -12.64 5.68
N GLY A 156 8.88 -12.37 6.96
CA GLY A 156 9.90 -11.94 7.93
C GLY A 156 9.75 -10.49 8.39
N MET A 157 10.86 -9.92 8.87
CA MET A 157 10.92 -8.56 9.39
C MET A 157 11.04 -7.54 8.24
N TRP A 158 10.26 -6.46 8.34
CA TRP A 158 10.25 -5.36 7.40
C TRP A 158 10.23 -4.02 8.14
N TYR A 159 10.91 -3.01 7.60
CA TYR A 159 11.15 -1.75 8.29
C TYR A 159 10.74 -0.54 7.46
N ILE A 160 10.21 0.50 8.09
CA ILE A 160 10.20 1.87 7.54
C ILE A 160 11.03 2.72 8.49
N PHE A 161 12.01 3.43 7.97
CA PHE A 161 12.81 4.37 8.75
C PHE A 161 12.39 5.81 8.45
N PHE A 162 12.20 6.58 9.51
CA PHE A 162 11.93 8.02 9.46
C PHE A 162 13.14 8.73 10.05
N LYS A 163 13.83 9.49 9.21
CA LYS A 163 14.83 10.45 9.68
C LYS A 163 14.14 11.80 9.82
N PRO A 164 14.34 12.53 10.93
CA PRO A 164 13.71 13.84 11.12
C PRO A 164 13.90 14.79 9.94
N ALA A 165 15.11 14.85 9.40
CA ALA A 165 15.47 15.70 8.26
C ALA A 165 14.73 15.36 6.95
N ASP A 166 14.20 14.14 6.84
CA ASP A 166 13.46 13.69 5.65
C ASP A 166 11.95 13.93 5.78
N ILE A 167 11.43 14.19 6.99
CA ILE A 167 10.00 14.44 7.21
C ILE A 167 9.65 15.83 6.66
N GLN A 168 8.71 15.87 5.71
CA GLN A 168 8.27 17.12 5.10
C GLN A 168 6.91 17.59 5.63
N GLN A 169 6.02 16.64 5.89
CA GLN A 169 4.66 16.96 6.32
C GLN A 169 4.08 15.80 7.13
N ILE A 170 3.40 16.15 8.22
CA ILE A 170 2.59 15.22 9.00
C ILE A 170 1.16 15.75 8.95
N THR A 171 0.22 14.92 8.50
CA THR A 171 -1.21 15.28 8.45
C THR A 171 -1.98 14.28 9.29
N ALA A 172 -2.70 14.76 10.31
CA ALA A 172 -3.63 13.93 11.06
C ALA A 172 -4.94 13.71 10.30
N GLY A 173 -5.55 12.56 10.54
CA GLY A 173 -6.82 12.21 9.91
C GLY A 173 -7.29 10.83 10.30
N GLN A 174 -8.09 10.24 9.42
CA GLN A 174 -8.63 8.89 9.54
C GLN A 174 -8.12 8.02 8.39
N VAL A 175 -7.57 6.86 8.73
CA VAL A 175 -7.17 5.83 7.76
C VAL A 175 -8.25 4.77 7.71
N THR A 176 -8.71 4.46 6.51
CA THR A 176 -9.68 3.39 6.26
C THR A 176 -9.05 2.31 5.40
N PHE A 177 -9.08 1.08 5.89
CA PHE A 177 -8.67 -0.13 5.17
C PHE A 177 -9.73 -1.21 5.39
N GLY A 178 -10.33 -1.70 4.32
CA GLY A 178 -11.46 -2.59 4.45
C GLY A 178 -12.67 -1.90 5.07
N ARG A 179 -13.23 -2.53 6.11
CA ARG A 179 -14.30 -1.97 6.96
C ARG A 179 -13.77 -1.18 8.15
N GLU A 180 -12.47 -1.26 8.42
CA GLU A 180 -11.87 -0.65 9.59
C GLU A 180 -11.54 0.81 9.29
N ARG A 181 -12.01 1.70 10.17
CA ARG A 181 -11.65 3.12 10.19
C ARG A 181 -10.96 3.41 11.52
N ARG A 182 -9.78 4.00 11.45
CA ARG A 182 -8.92 4.26 12.60
C ARG A 182 -8.36 5.68 12.56
N PRO A 183 -8.12 6.33 13.72
CA PRO A 183 -7.27 7.50 13.79
C PRO A 183 -5.94 7.20 13.08
N GLY A 184 -5.40 8.18 12.36
CA GLY A 184 -4.17 7.97 11.60
C GLY A 184 -3.38 9.25 11.33
N LEU A 185 -2.14 9.03 10.92
CA LEU A 185 -1.21 10.05 10.45
C LEU A 185 -0.77 9.69 9.04
N ARG A 186 -0.78 10.67 8.15
CA ARG A 186 -0.06 10.61 6.87
C ARG A 186 1.25 11.34 7.04
N VAL A 187 2.35 10.61 7.00
CA VAL A 187 3.71 11.15 7.07
C VAL A 187 4.31 11.15 5.67
N THR A 188 4.61 12.33 5.15
CA THR A 188 5.26 12.50 3.85
C THR A 188 6.75 12.73 4.08
N CYS A 189 7.57 11.83 3.53
CA CYS A 189 9.02 11.92 3.62
C CYS A 189 9.67 12.15 2.25
N ARG A 190 10.80 12.84 2.25
CA ARG A 190 11.71 12.88 1.11
C ARG A 190 12.42 11.53 1.01
N HIS A 191 12.22 10.81 -0.08
CA HIS A 191 12.98 9.60 -0.36
C HIS A 191 13.99 9.88 -1.47
N LEU A 192 15.26 9.60 -1.16
CA LEU A 192 16.34 9.55 -2.14
C LEU A 192 16.47 8.10 -2.59
N PRO A 193 16.19 7.78 -3.87
CA PRO A 193 16.40 6.43 -4.38
C PRO A 193 17.85 6.03 -4.18
N GLU A 194 18.10 4.91 -3.49
CA GLU A 194 19.43 4.34 -3.44
C GLU A 194 19.86 4.01 -4.88
N THR A 195 21.03 4.51 -5.26
CA THR A 195 21.56 4.30 -6.60
C THR A 195 22.06 2.86 -6.65
N SER A 196 21.18 1.93 -7.02
CA SER A 196 21.56 0.54 -7.30
C SER A 196 22.74 0.58 -8.28
N GLY A 197 23.83 -0.11 -7.93
CA GLY A 197 25.21 0.11 -8.41
C GLY A 197 25.50 -0.12 -9.90
N ASP A 198 24.51 0.05 -10.78
CA ASP A 198 24.68 -0.08 -12.21
C ASP A 198 25.18 1.25 -12.80
N LYS A 199 26.50 1.31 -13.02
CA LYS A 199 27.30 2.49 -13.41
C LYS A 199 26.97 3.09 -14.79
N LYS A 200 25.78 2.85 -15.37
CA LYS A 200 25.42 3.31 -16.71
C LYS A 200 24.06 4.03 -16.77
N ARG A 201 23.96 5.18 -16.10
CA ARG A 201 23.34 6.41 -16.68
C ARG A 201 23.39 7.58 -15.68
N ARG A 202 24.07 8.65 -16.10
CA ARG A 202 24.19 9.95 -15.42
C ARG A 202 22.84 10.70 -15.42
N SER A 203 21.95 10.37 -14.50
CA SER A 203 20.94 11.33 -14.03
C SER A 203 20.89 11.25 -12.52
N ARG A 204 21.21 12.34 -11.81
CA ARG A 204 21.01 12.42 -10.36
C ARG A 204 19.57 11.98 -10.05
N PRO A 205 19.35 10.97 -9.21
CA PRO A 205 18.00 10.52 -8.89
C PRO A 205 17.24 11.69 -8.26
N ARG A 206 16.08 12.04 -8.83
CA ARG A 206 15.25 13.11 -8.30
C ARG A 206 14.64 12.64 -6.98
N PRO A 207 14.73 13.44 -5.90
CA PRO A 207 14.03 13.14 -4.65
C PRO A 207 12.55 12.98 -4.95
N THR A 208 11.96 11.89 -4.49
CA THR A 208 10.52 11.65 -4.64
C THR A 208 9.89 11.66 -3.27
N ASN A 209 8.75 12.35 -3.14
CA ASN A 209 8.01 12.34 -1.89
C ASN A 209 7.24 11.01 -1.77
N VAL A 210 7.42 10.33 -0.65
CA VAL A 210 6.74 9.07 -0.34
C VAL A 210 5.87 9.28 0.89
N ALA A 211 4.59 8.92 0.76
CA ALA A 211 3.66 8.96 1.86
C ALA A 211 3.59 7.60 2.56
N THR A 212 3.70 7.61 3.88
CA THR A 212 3.42 6.48 4.76
C THR A 212 2.20 6.82 5.60
N TYR A 213 1.27 5.87 5.71
CA TYR A 213 0.06 6.01 6.52
C TYR A 213 0.19 5.13 7.75
N LEU A 214 0.13 5.76 8.92
CA LEU A 214 0.10 5.11 10.22
C LEU A 214 -1.33 5.18 10.73
N SER A 215 -1.86 4.08 11.25
CA SER A 215 -3.17 4.04 11.89
C SER A 215 -3.11 3.37 13.25
N PHE A 216 -3.97 3.80 14.15
CA PHE A 216 -3.84 3.55 15.57
C PHE A 216 -5.14 2.97 16.14
N LYS A 217 -5.03 2.25 17.26
CA LYS A 217 -6.21 1.75 17.96
C LYS A 217 -6.97 2.87 18.66
N SER A 218 -6.27 3.92 19.08
CA SER A 218 -6.84 5.06 19.82
C SER A 218 -6.24 6.39 19.37
N ASP A 219 -6.96 7.47 19.66
CA ASP A 219 -6.46 8.84 19.48
C ASP A 219 -5.28 9.18 20.41
N ALA A 220 -5.19 8.53 21.57
CA ALA A 220 -4.06 8.67 22.48
C ALA A 220 -2.77 8.16 21.84
N ASP A 221 -2.79 6.95 21.26
CA ASP A 221 -1.63 6.38 20.55
C ASP A 221 -1.21 7.24 19.35
N ARG A 222 -2.20 7.75 18.60
CA ARG A 222 -1.95 8.72 17.51
C ARG A 222 -1.24 9.95 18.04
N SER A 223 -1.73 10.52 19.13
CA SER A 223 -1.22 11.77 19.71
C SER A 223 0.20 11.59 20.25
N LEU A 224 0.50 10.46 20.89
CA LEU A 224 1.84 10.12 21.37
C LEU A 224 2.85 10.05 20.23
N ILE A 225 2.53 9.33 19.15
CA ILE A 225 3.45 9.21 18.00
C ILE A 225 3.53 10.52 17.22
N TRP A 226 2.44 11.28 17.14
CA TRP A 226 2.48 12.61 16.52
C TRP A 226 3.38 13.57 17.31
N ALA A 227 3.29 13.55 18.64
CA ALA A 227 4.18 14.34 19.50
C ALA A 227 5.65 13.92 19.35
N ASP A 228 5.95 12.62 19.27
CA ASP A 228 7.32 12.11 19.06
C ASP A 228 7.89 12.58 17.72
N LEU A 229 7.09 12.49 16.65
CA LEU A 229 7.46 12.98 15.33
C LEU A 229 7.69 14.50 15.30
N LEU A 230 6.89 15.27 16.03
CA LEU A 230 7.00 16.73 16.10
C LEU A 230 8.18 17.20 16.96
N ALA A 231 8.63 16.39 17.93
CA ALA A 231 9.80 16.71 18.74
C ALA A 231 11.06 16.90 17.88
N ASP A 232 11.12 16.24 16.72
CA ASP A 232 12.28 16.28 15.82
C ASP A 232 12.05 17.09 14.55
N CYS A 233 10.79 17.45 14.26
CA CYS A 233 10.51 18.40 13.20
C CYS A 233 10.98 19.79 13.66
N VAL A 234 12.02 20.31 13.03
CA VAL A 234 12.30 21.75 13.06
C VAL A 234 11.19 22.42 12.25
N VAL A 235 10.03 22.63 12.87
CA VAL A 235 8.96 23.41 12.27
C VAL A 235 9.50 24.84 12.19
N GLN A 236 9.96 25.25 11.01
CA GLN A 236 10.04 26.67 10.69
C GLN A 236 8.60 27.17 10.69
N VAL A 237 8.21 27.78 11.82
CA VAL A 237 7.01 28.61 11.93
C VAL A 237 7.14 29.80 11.00
#